data_AF-A0A374AEY6-F1
#
_entry.id   AF-A0A374AEY6-F1
#
_cell.length_a   1.000
_cell.length_b   1.000
_cell.length_c   1.000
_cell.angle_alpha   90.00
_cell.angle_beta   90.00
_cell.angle_gamma   90.00
#
_symmetry.space_group_name_H-M   'P 1'
#
loop_
_entity.id
_entity.type
_entity.pdbx_description
1 polymer ?
#
loop_
_entity_poly.entity_id
_entity_poly.type
_entity_poly.pdbx_seq_one_letter_code
_entity_poly.pdbx_strand_id
1 'polypeptide(L)' 'MNKKLKIKIMIDCLMFIALMLLMPYQMVGKEAHEWIGMIMFFLFICHHMMNQKWTRNINKGKYSFLRIW' A
#
# COMPACT_ATOMS: atom_id res chain seq x y z
N MET A 1 13.39 -16.22 5.22
CA MET A 1 12.37 -15.39 4.53
C MET A 1 13.00 -14.63 3.38
N ASN A 2 12.30 -14.56 2.24
CA ASN A 2 12.74 -13.79 1.07
C ASN A 2 12.91 -12.31 1.45
N LYS A 3 14.08 -11.71 1.20
CA LYS A 3 14.39 -10.31 1.60
C LYS A 3 13.31 -9.32 1.11
N LYS A 4 12.75 -9.57 -0.09
CA LYS A 4 11.64 -8.80 -0.66
C LYS A 4 10.36 -8.86 0.15
N LEU A 5 10.03 -10.01 0.74
CA LEU A 5 8.84 -10.19 1.57
C LEU A 5 8.99 -9.43 2.90
N LYS A 6 10.19 -9.45 3.49
CA LYS A 6 10.47 -8.70 4.72
C LYS A 6 10.29 -7.18 4.53
N ILE A 7 10.75 -6.65 3.39
CA ILE A 7 10.58 -5.22 3.05
C ILE A 7 9.09 -4.89 2.85
N LYS A 8 8.32 -5.75 2.17
CA LYS A 8 6.86 -5.54 2.01
C LYS A 8 6.15 -5.44 3.37
N ILE A 9 6.38 -6.42 4.25
CA ILE A 9 5.77 -6.44 5.58
C ILE A 9 6.14 -5.19 6.38
N MET A 10 7.41 -4.75 6.30
CA MET A 10 7.86 -3.52 6.97
C MET A 10 7.15 -2.27 6.44
N ILE A 11 6.99 -2.13 5.13
CA ILE A 11 6.25 -1.02 4.50
C ILE A 11 4.78 -1.06 4.92
N ASP A 12 4.17 -2.25 4.95
CA ASP A 12 2.76 -2.42 5.34
C ASP A 12 2.53 -2.02 6.80
N CYS A 13 3.44 -2.41 7.70
CA CYS A 13 3.41 -1.98 9.10
C CYS A 13 3.54 -0.45 9.23
N LEU A 14 4.46 0.17 8.48
CA LEU A 14 4.62 1.63 8.49
C LEU A 14 3.36 2.34 7.97
N MET A 15 2.72 1.80 6.93
CA MET A 15 1.47 2.34 6.39
C MET A 15 0.31 2.22 7.39
N PHE A 16 0.20 1.10 8.11
CA PHE A 16 -0.83 0.92 9.13
C PHE A 16 -0.69 1.96 10.26
N ILE A 17 0.54 2.19 10.73
CA ILE A 17 0.83 3.20 11.75
C ILE A 17 0.52 4.61 11.22
N ALA A 18 0.91 4.92 9.98
CA ALA A 18 0.63 6.22 9.36
C ALA A 18 -0.88 6.49 9.22
N LEU A 19 -1.69 5.48 8.86
CA LEU A 19 -3.16 5.61 8.81
C LEU A 19 -3.76 5.94 10.17
N MET A 20 -3.31 5.24 11.21
CA MET A 20 -3.80 5.48 12.58
C MET A 20 -3.47 6.90 13.05
N LEU A 21 -2.31 7.43 12.66
CA LEU A 21 -1.89 8.79 13.00
C LEU A 21 -2.54 9.88 12.14
N LEU A 22 -3.00 9.56 10.92
CA LEU A 22 -3.75 10.51 10.09
C LEU A 22 -5.15 10.81 10.67
N MET A 23 -5.87 9.79 11.12
CA MET A 23 -7.27 9.95 11.58
C MET A 23 -7.49 11.03 12.67
N PRO A 24 -6.64 11.17 13.72
CA PRO A 24 -6.80 12.20 14.75
C PRO A 24 -6.27 13.58 14.30
N TYR A 25 -6.90 14.17 13.27
CA TYR A 25 -6.54 15.49 12.71
C TYR A 25 -6.45 16.60 13.77
N GLN A 26 -7.35 16.61 14.75
CA GLN A 26 -7.41 17.64 15.78
C GLN A 26 -6.28 17.54 16.83
N MET A 27 -5.67 16.37 17.03
CA MET A 27 -4.63 16.18 18.06
C MET A 27 -3.20 16.37 17.53
N VAL A 28 -2.98 16.10 16.23
CA VAL A 28 -1.63 16.12 15.63
C VAL A 28 -1.26 17.52 15.14
N GLY A 29 -2.24 18.40 14.89
CA GLY A 29 -2.02 19.71 14.31
C GLY A 29 -1.91 19.66 12.79
N LYS A 30 -2.33 20.75 12.13
CA LYS A 30 -2.45 20.83 10.66
C LYS A 30 -1.14 20.49 9.95
N GLU A 31 -0.04 21.10 10.38
CA GLU A 31 1.27 20.94 9.73
C GLU A 31 1.77 19.49 9.83
N ALA A 32 1.75 18.88 11.01
CA ALA A 32 2.20 17.50 11.16
C ALA A 32 1.29 16.50 10.42
N HIS A 33 -0.02 16.74 10.36
CA HIS A 33 -0.93 15.91 9.57
C HIS A 33 -0.61 15.99 8.06
N GLU A 34 -0.30 17.17 7.53
CA GLU A 34 0.12 17.36 6.13
C GLU A 34 1.42 16.62 5.83
N TRP A 35 2.44 16.73 6.70
CA TRP A 35 3.70 16.02 6.54
C TRP A 35 3.55 14.50 6.60
N ILE A 36 2.75 13.97 7.54
CA ILE A 36 2.47 12.52 7.63
C ILE A 36 1.70 12.07 6.39
N GLY A 37 0.76 12.87 5.89
CA GLY A 37 0.04 12.61 4.64
C GLY A 37 0.99 12.50 3.44
N MET A 38 1.97 13.40 3.34
CA MET A 38 3.00 13.35 2.28
C MET A 38 3.84 12.07 2.37
N ILE A 39 4.33 11.71 3.57
CA ILE A 39 5.09 10.48 3.80
C ILE A 39 4.24 9.25 3.44
N MET A 40 2.97 9.25 3.84
CA MET A 40 2.04 8.17 3.56
C MET A 40 1.80 7.98 2.06
N PHE A 41 1.70 9.06 1.29
CA PHE A 41 1.57 8.98 -0.16
C PHE A 41 2.77 8.29 -0.83
N PHE A 42 4.00 8.66 -0.43
CA PHE A 42 5.21 8.01 -0.95
C PHE A 42 5.29 6.53 -0.55
N LEU A 43 4.95 6.19 0.70
CA LEU A 43 4.89 4.79 1.16
C LEU A 43 3.89 3.98 0.34
N PHE A 44 2.72 4.55 0.02
CA PHE A 44 1.69 3.92 -0.79
C PHE A 44 2.16 3.62 -2.21
N ILE A 45 2.86 4.57 -2.86
CA ILE A 45 3.47 4.37 -4.18
C ILE A 45 4.50 3.24 -4.14
N CYS A 46 5.41 3.28 -3.17
CA CYS A 46 6.43 2.23 -2.99
C CYS A 46 5.80 0.84 -2.80
N HIS A 47 4.77 0.75 -1.94
CA HIS A 47 4.00 -0.47 -1.74
C HIS A 47 3.39 -0.97 -3.06
N HIS A 48 2.70 -0.08 -3.78
CA HIS A 48 2.04 -0.43 -5.04
C HIS A 48 3.05 -0.89 -6.09
N MET A 49 4.19 -0.20 -6.23
CA MET A 49 5.30 -0.60 -7.11
C MET A 49 5.81 -2.00 -6.80
N MET A 50 6.04 -2.30 -5.52
CA MET A 50 6.45 -3.64 -5.08
C MET A 50 5.37 -4.71 -5.27
N ASN A 51 4.11 -4.30 -5.33
CA ASN A 51 2.97 -5.16 -5.60
C ASN A 51 2.49 -5.15 -7.06
N GLN A 52 3.16 -4.44 -7.98
CA GLN A 52 2.78 -4.36 -9.40
C GLN A 52 2.68 -5.71 -10.09
N LYS A 53 3.53 -6.67 -9.72
CA LYS A 53 3.46 -8.05 -10.26
C LYS A 53 2.14 -8.72 -9.91
N TRP A 54 1.62 -8.48 -8.70
CA TRP A 54 0.33 -8.98 -8.26
C TRP A 54 -0.81 -8.24 -8.97
N THR A 55 -0.76 -6.90 -9.04
CA THR A 55 -1.74 -6.08 -9.78
C THR A 55 -1.83 -6.47 -11.26
N ARG A 56 -0.69 -6.73 -11.91
CA ARG A 56 -0.63 -7.22 -13.29
C ARG A 56 -1.21 -8.63 -13.44
N ASN A 57 -1.06 -9.47 -12.42
CA ASN A 57 -1.63 -10.82 -12.42
C ASN A 57 -3.15 -10.81 -12.24
N ILE A 58 -3.72 -9.85 -11.49
CA ILE A 58 -5.18 -9.64 -11.43
C ILE A 58 -5.72 -9.35 -12.83
N ASN A 59 -5.01 -8.52 -13.61
CA ASN A 59 -5.43 -8.20 -14.97
C ASN A 59 -5.29 -9.37 -15.96
N LYS A 60 -4.55 -10.43 -15.59
CA LYS A 60 -4.50 -11.70 -16.32
C LYS A 60 -5.63 -12.67 -15.94
N GLY A 61 -6.48 -12.29 -14.98
CA GLY A 61 -7.69 -13.01 -14.58
C GLY A 61 -8.84 -12.97 -15.60
N LYS A 62 -8.59 -12.60 -16.86
CA LYS A 62 -9.46 -13.01 -17.96
C LYS A 62 -9.27 -14.51 -18.18
N TYR A 63 -9.88 -15.30 -17.30
CA TYR A 63 -10.30 -16.63 -17.70
C TYR A 63 -11.09 -16.46 -18.99
N SER A 64 -10.60 -17.09 -20.06
CA SER A 64 -11.35 -17.20 -21.30
C SER A 64 -12.78 -17.59 -20.97
N PHE A 65 -13.76 -16.86 -21.49
CA PHE A 65 -15.19 -17.19 -21.35
C PHE A 65 -15.51 -18.62 -21.86
N LEU A 66 -14.59 -19.25 -22.60
CA LEU A 66 -14.66 -20.64 -23.05
C LEU A 66 -14.13 -21.63 -21.99
N ARG A 67 -14.78 -21.69 -20.84
CA ARG A 67 -14.69 -22.86 -19.95
C ARG A 67 -16.07 -23.27 -19.44
N ILE A 68 -17.02 -23.28 -20.36
CA ILE A 68 -18.31 -23.97 -20.24
C ILE A 68 -18.55 -24.63 -21.61
N TRP A 69 -17.84 -25.72 -21.87
CA TRP A 69 -18.19 -26.83 -22.76
C TRP A 69 -17.23 -27.97 -22.45
#